data_AF-A0A7Y3U7H4-F1
#
_entry.id   AF-A0A7Y3U7H4-F1
#
_cell.length_a   1.000
_cell.length_b   1.000
_cell.length_c   1.000
_cell.angle_alpha   90.00
_cell.angle_beta   90.00
_cell.angle_gamma   90.00
#
_symmetry.space_group_name_H-M   'P 1'
#
loop_
_entity.id
_entity.type
_entity.pdbx_description
1 polymer ?
#
loop_
_entity_poly.entity_id
_entity_poly.type
_entity_poly.pdbx_seq_one_letter_code
_entity_poly.pdbx_strand_id
1 'polypeptide(L)'
;MLQEGERIHVIVRRTFCEDLRRHIVAEVLECNGSTARVEGYVFIFDTARNEFVRKDDVRIRIISLVDSGNIINILPDEANIQNACYLTRPDGKLILTDNESFQMDVNEFGTKR
;
A
#
# COMPACT_ATOMS: atom_id res chain seq x y z
N MET A 1 -2.31 18.28 3.28
CA MET A 1 -2.70 17.58 4.52
C MET A 1 -3.63 16.47 4.10
N LEU A 2 -3.43 15.26 4.62
CA LEU A 2 -4.31 14.12 4.35
C LEU A 2 -5.73 14.46 4.83
N GLN A 3 -6.76 13.94 4.17
CA GLN A 3 -8.17 14.19 4.49
C GLN A 3 -8.92 12.90 4.79
N GLU A 4 -9.99 13.02 5.57
CA GLU A 4 -10.93 11.92 5.81
C GLU A 4 -11.61 11.50 4.49
N GLY A 5 -11.76 10.18 4.28
CA GLY A 5 -12.29 9.59 3.06
C GLY A 5 -11.25 9.37 1.95
N GLU A 6 -10.02 9.92 2.07
CA GLU A 6 -8.98 9.65 1.09
C GLU A 6 -8.54 8.18 1.14
N ARG A 7 -8.27 7.62 -0.03
CA ARG A 7 -7.72 6.28 -0.17
C ARG A 7 -6.22 6.38 -0.26
N ILE A 8 -5.53 5.56 0.49
CA ILE A 8 -4.08 5.60 0.58
C ILE A 8 -3.47 4.23 0.35
N HIS A 9 -2.24 4.27 -0.12
CA HIS A 9 -1.34 3.15 -0.17
C HIS A 9 -0.09 3.48 0.64
N VAL A 10 0.15 2.70 1.69
CA VAL A 10 1.28 2.88 2.60
C VAL A 10 2.29 1.77 2.38
N ILE A 11 3.54 2.16 2.15
CA ILE A 11 4.68 1.26 2.03
C ILE A 11 5.58 1.51 3.23
N VAL A 12 5.81 0.45 4.02
CA VAL A 12 6.75 0.50 5.13
C VAL A 12 8.12 0.11 4.61
N ARG A 13 9.04 1.08 4.57
CA ARG A 13 10.44 0.86 4.19
C ARG A 13 11.10 -0.12 5.14
N ARG A 14 11.85 -1.04 4.56
CA ARG A 14 12.65 -2.01 5.31
C ARG A 14 13.88 -1.30 5.86
N THR A 15 14.25 -1.64 7.09
CA THR A 15 15.58 -1.26 7.61
C THR A 15 16.57 -2.39 7.38
N PHE A 16 16.11 -3.64 7.42
CA PHE A 16 16.93 -4.84 7.28
C PHE A 16 16.47 -5.75 6.14
N CYS A 17 17.40 -6.54 5.60
CA CYS A 17 17.15 -7.47 4.49
C CYS A 17 16.23 -8.66 4.84
N GLU A 18 15.95 -8.88 6.12
CA GLU A 18 15.05 -9.93 6.61
C GLU A 18 13.65 -9.39 6.95
N ASP A 19 13.46 -8.06 7.00
CA ASP A 19 12.18 -7.46 7.39
C ASP A 19 11.07 -7.88 6.44
N LEU A 20 9.90 -8.24 6.98
CA LEU A 20 8.73 -8.54 6.17
C LEU A 20 8.35 -7.29 5.35
N ARG A 21 8.28 -7.45 4.03
CA ARG A 21 7.72 -6.42 3.15
C ARG A 21 6.21 -6.36 3.36
N ARG A 22 5.74 -5.23 3.87
CA ARG A 22 4.34 -5.00 4.20
C ARG A 22 3.86 -3.70 3.59
N HIS A 23 2.78 -3.78 2.82
CA HIS A 23 2.04 -2.62 2.36
C HIS A 23 0.64 -2.61 2.97
N ILE A 24 0.01 -1.45 2.99
CA ILE A 24 -1.36 -1.25 3.45
C ILE A 24 -2.11 -0.48 2.36
N VAL A 25 -3.30 -0.92 2.00
CA VAL A 25 -4.23 -0.15 1.16
C VAL A 25 -5.48 0.08 1.99
N ALA A 26 -5.81 1.34 2.22
CA ALA A 26 -6.81 1.70 3.22
C ALA A 26 -7.50 3.02 2.89
N GLU A 27 -8.65 3.24 3.52
CA GLU A 27 -9.35 4.51 3.57
C GLU A 27 -9.01 5.22 4.89
N VAL A 28 -8.88 6.54 4.84
CA VAL A 28 -8.63 7.39 6.01
C VAL A 28 -9.95 7.65 6.74
N LEU A 29 -10.05 7.16 7.97
CA LEU A 29 -11.22 7.39 8.82
C LEU A 29 -11.12 8.70 9.59
N GLU A 30 -9.93 9.02 10.07
CA GLU A 30 -9.64 10.23 10.87
C GLU A 30 -8.16 10.56 10.70
N CYS A 31 -7.81 11.83 10.58
CA CYS A 31 -6.41 12.24 10.55
C CYS A 31 -6.15 13.48 11.40
N ASN A 32 -4.98 13.50 12.04
CA ASN A 32 -4.43 14.70 12.66
C ASN A 32 -3.08 15.04 12.01
N GLY A 33 -2.41 16.08 12.50
CA GLY A 33 -1.15 16.56 11.90
C GLY A 33 0.03 15.55 11.93
N SER A 34 -0.07 14.45 12.67
CA SER A 34 1.04 13.49 12.86
C SER A 34 0.68 12.03 12.61
N THR A 35 -0.60 11.67 12.71
CA THR A 35 -1.09 10.30 12.60
C THR A 35 -2.44 10.25 11.89
N ALA A 36 -2.72 9.13 11.23
CA ALA A 36 -4.03 8.84 10.67
C ALA A 36 -4.56 7.49 11.16
N ARG A 37 -5.85 7.43 11.49
CA ARG A 37 -6.60 6.19 11.65
C ARG A 37 -7.13 5.78 10.29
N VAL A 38 -6.81 4.55 9.90
CA VAL A 38 -7.08 4.03 8.56
C VAL A 38 -7.70 2.65 8.66
N GLU A 39 -8.62 2.32 7.75
CA GLU A 39 -9.24 1.01 7.66
C GLU A 39 -8.97 0.39 6.30
N GLY A 40 -8.48 -0.85 6.28
CA GLY A 40 -8.25 -1.55 5.03
C GLY A 40 -7.46 -2.82 5.15
N TYR A 41 -6.79 -3.17 4.06
CA TYR A 41 -6.17 -4.46 3.84
C TYR A 41 -4.65 -4.37 3.96
N VAL A 42 -4.07 -5.45 4.47
CA VAL A 42 -2.61 -5.61 4.53
C VAL A 42 -2.15 -6.54 3.43
N PHE A 43 -1.11 -6.13 2.72
CA PHE A 43 -0.41 -6.94 1.74
C PHE A 43 0.92 -7.34 2.31
N ILE A 44 1.21 -8.64 2.30
CA ILE A 44 2.48 -9.19 2.77
C ILE A 44 3.15 -9.85 1.59
N PHE A 45 4.44 -9.58 1.40
CA PHE A 45 5.21 -10.28 0.40
C PHE A 45 5.43 -11.74 0.78
N ASP A 46 4.92 -12.64 -0.05
CA ASP A 46 5.20 -14.07 0.02
C ASP A 46 6.49 -14.36 -0.76
N THR A 47 7.52 -14.80 -0.04
CA THR A 47 8.83 -15.12 -0.62
C THR A 47 8.83 -16.39 -1.46
N ALA A 48 7.96 -17.35 -1.15
CA ALA A 48 7.86 -18.60 -1.89
C ALA A 48 7.20 -18.40 -3.26
N ARG A 49 6.22 -17.48 -3.33
CA ARG A 49 5.50 -17.14 -4.57
C ARG A 49 6.05 -15.91 -5.28
N ASN A 50 6.96 -15.18 -4.64
CA ASN A 50 7.53 -13.93 -5.12
C ASN A 50 6.46 -12.88 -5.47
N GLU A 51 5.40 -12.78 -4.65
CA GLU A 51 4.24 -11.92 -4.88
C GLU A 51 3.74 -11.26 -3.60
N PHE A 52 3.02 -10.14 -3.71
CA PHE A 52 2.30 -9.56 -2.58
C PHE A 52 0.92 -10.19 -2.46
N VAL A 53 0.67 -10.84 -1.32
CA VAL A 53 -0.59 -11.51 -1.03
C VAL A 53 -1.40 -10.65 -0.06
N ARG A 54 -2.66 -10.38 -0.43
CA ARG A 54 -3.62 -9.69 0.43
C ARG A 54 -4.03 -10.58 1.60
N LYS A 55 -4.16 -10.01 2.79
CA LYS A 55 -4.88 -10.62 3.91
C LYS A 55 -6.31 -10.14 3.89
N ASP A 56 -7.27 -11.07 3.85
CA ASP A 56 -8.70 -10.75 3.75
C ASP A 56 -9.29 -10.12 5.01
N ASP A 57 -8.55 -10.14 6.11
CA ASP A 57 -8.93 -9.52 7.38
C ASP A 57 -8.76 -7.99 7.32
N VAL A 58 -9.89 -7.28 7.23
CA VAL A 58 -9.96 -5.81 7.30
C VAL A 58 -9.63 -5.36 8.71
N ARG A 59 -8.72 -4.39 8.85
CA ARG A 59 -8.33 -3.87 10.17
C ARG A 59 -8.24 -2.36 10.17
N ILE A 60 -8.70 -1.80 11.29
CA ILE A 60 -8.40 -0.42 11.68
C ILE A 60 -6.98 -0.36 12.24
N ARG A 61 -6.17 0.58 11.73
CA ARG A 61 -4.78 0.80 12.15
C ARG A 61 -4.53 2.29 12.36
N ILE A 62 -3.54 2.61 13.19
CA ILE A 62 -2.99 3.96 13.28
C ILE A 62 -1.64 3.94 12.56
N ILE A 63 -1.45 4.87 11.63
CA ILE A 63 -0.18 5.08 10.93
C ILE A 63 0.39 6.45 11.28
N SER A 64 1.73 6.55 11.28
CA SER A 64 2.43 7.83 11.41
C SER A 64 2.57 8.50 10.05
N LEU A 65 2.19 9.77 9.97
CA LEU A 65 2.34 10.63 8.79
C LEU A 65 3.70 11.34 8.76
N VAL A 66 4.44 11.30 9.87
CA VAL A 66 5.73 12.00 10.05
C VAL A 66 6.93 11.04 10.11
N ASP A 67 6.67 9.73 10.10
CA ASP A 67 7.71 8.71 10.08
C ASP A 67 8.26 8.55 8.67
N SER A 68 9.57 8.80 8.50
CA SER A 68 10.27 8.68 7.21
C SER A 68 10.40 7.23 6.71
N GLY A 69 10.08 6.26 7.57
CA GLY A 69 9.91 4.85 7.20
C GLY A 69 8.65 4.61 6.37
N ASN A 70 7.67 5.51 6.35
CA ASN A 70 6.46 5.36 5.55
C ASN A 70 6.56 6.17 4.25
N ILE A 71 6.30 5.51 3.12
CA ILE A 71 5.90 6.18 1.89
C ILE A 71 4.38 6.06 1.79
N ILE A 72 3.70 7.21 1.69
CA ILE A 72 2.24 7.27 1.66
C ILE A 72 1.82 7.89 0.32
N ASN A 73 1.22 7.07 -0.53
CA ASN A 73 0.63 7.49 -1.80
C ASN A 73 -0.87 7.73 -1.59
N ILE A 74 -1.40 8.78 -2.19
CA ILE A 74 -2.86 9.00 -2.29
C ILE A 74 -3.32 8.30 -3.57
N LEU A 75 -4.33 7.45 -3.45
CA LEU A 75 -4.97 6.76 -4.55
C LEU A 75 -6.11 7.61 -5.10
N PRO A 76 -6.51 7.42 -6.37
CA PRO A 76 -7.67 8.09 -6.94
C PRO A 76 -8.96 7.86 -6.13
N ASP A 77 -9.89 8.83 -6.16
CA ASP A 77 -11.15 8.78 -5.43
C ASP A 77 -12.11 7.68 -5.92
N GLU A 78 -11.86 7.15 -7.11
CA GLU A 78 -12.59 6.05 -7.71
C GLU A 78 -12.06 4.67 -7.28
N ALA A 79 -10.87 4.61 -6.67
CA ALA A 79 -10.19 3.36 -6.37
C ALA A 79 -11.02 2.42 -5.48
N ASN A 80 -11.24 1.17 -5.92
CA ASN A 80 -11.92 0.18 -5.10
C ASN A 80 -10.92 -0.61 -4.24
N ILE A 81 -10.68 -0.15 -3.00
CA ILE A 81 -9.74 -0.79 -2.09
C ILE A 81 -10.10 -2.24 -1.72
N GLN A 82 -11.39 -2.62 -1.82
CA GLN A 82 -11.85 -3.99 -1.57
C GLN A 82 -11.42 -4.97 -2.65
N ASN A 83 -11.17 -4.47 -3.86
CA ASN A 83 -10.68 -5.24 -4.99
C ASN A 83 -9.18 -5.05 -5.25
N ALA A 84 -8.51 -4.26 -4.40
CA ALA A 84 -7.09 -3.99 -4.54
C ALA A 84 -6.28 -5.30 -4.53
N CYS A 85 -5.41 -5.44 -5.53
CA CYS A 85 -4.48 -6.54 -5.67
C CYS A 85 -3.17 -6.10 -6.33
N TYR A 86 -2.17 -6.96 -6.24
CA TYR A 86 -0.90 -6.77 -6.92
C TYR A 86 -0.81 -7.63 -8.17
N LEU A 87 -0.33 -7.03 -9.25
CA LEU A 87 0.04 -7.73 -10.48
C LEU A 87 1.53 -7.52 -10.75
N THR A 88 2.23 -8.59 -11.12
CA THR A 88 3.59 -8.49 -11.67
C THR A 88 3.48 -8.53 -13.18
N ARG A 89 3.89 -7.43 -13.84
CA ARG A 89 3.90 -7.36 -15.30
C ARG A 89 5.10 -8.13 -15.88
N PRO A 90 5.03 -8.58 -17.16
CA PRO A 90 6.14 -9.29 -17.81
C PRO A 90 7.47 -8.51 -17.86
N ASP A 91 7.41 -7.18 -17.80
CA ASP A 91 8.58 -6.29 -17.75
C ASP A 91 9.20 -6.17 -16.35
N GLY A 92 8.65 -6.89 -15.36
CA GLY A 92 9.13 -6.92 -13.97
C GLY A 92 8.55 -5.80 -13.11
N LYS A 93 7.56 -5.04 -13.60
CA LYS A 93 6.91 -4.00 -12.81
C LYS A 93 5.88 -4.57 -11.86
N LEU A 94 5.90 -4.06 -10.63
CA LEU A 94 4.87 -4.33 -9.64
C LEU A 94 3.77 -3.27 -9.72
N ILE A 95 2.55 -3.70 -10.03
CA ILE A 95 1.40 -2.82 -10.20
C ILE A 95 0.40 -3.07 -9.09
N LEU A 96 -0.01 -2.02 -8.39
CA LEU A 96 -1.20 -2.02 -7.54
C LEU A 96 -2.42 -1.62 -8.37
N THR A 97 -3.51 -2.37 -8.30
CA THR A 97 -4.71 -2.16 -9.12
C THR A 97 -5.94 -2.67 -8.39
N ASP A 98 -7.13 -2.17 -8.73
CA ASP A 98 -8.41 -2.80 -8.37
C ASP A 98 -9.01 -3.63 -9.52
N ASN A 99 -8.31 -3.71 -10.64
CA ASN A 99 -8.73 -4.33 -11.91
C ASN A 99 -9.89 -3.61 -12.61
N GLU A 100 -10.16 -2.36 -12.23
CA GLU A 100 -11.28 -1.60 -12.76
C GLU A 100 -10.89 -0.14 -13.00
N SER A 101 -10.78 0.64 -11.93
CA SER A 101 -10.73 2.10 -11.98
C SER A 101 -9.31 2.65 -11.90
N PHE A 102 -8.36 1.93 -11.30
CA PHE A 102 -7.00 2.44 -11.15
C PHE A 102 -5.91 1.38 -11.34
N GLN A 103 -4.75 1.85 -11.81
CA GLN A 103 -3.49 1.11 -11.79
C GLN A 103 -2.36 2.06 -11.41
N MET A 104 -1.51 1.64 -10.49
CA MET A 104 -0.35 2.39 -10.02
C MET A 104 0.90 1.52 -10.08
N ASP A 105 1.95 2.03 -10.74
CA ASP A 105 3.28 1.41 -10.72
C ASP A 105 3.93 1.66 -9.36
N VAL A 106 4.20 0.59 -8.62
CA VAL A 106 4.75 0.60 -7.26
C VAL A 106 6.28 0.44 -7.27
N ASN A 107 6.93 0.34 -8.43
CA ASN A 107 8.38 0.20 -8.48
C ASN A 107 9.10 1.42 -7.86
N GLU A 108 9.46 1.28 -6.58
CA GLU A 108 10.24 2.26 -5.82
C GLU A 108 11.75 2.21 -6.12
N PHE A 109 12.20 1.23 -6.90
CA PHE A 109 13.60 1.10 -7.28
C PHE A 109 13.67 0.79 -8.78
N GLY A 110 14.16 1.77 -9.54
CA GLY A 110 14.28 1.72 -10.98
C GLY A 110 15.02 0.47 -11.49
N THR A 111 14.66 0.12 -12.73
CA THR A 111 15.44 -0.64 -13.72
C THR A 111 16.57 -1.50 -13.21
N LYS A 112 16.45 -2.82 -13.43
CA LYS A 112 17.54 -3.81 -13.50
C LYS A 112 18.92 -3.13 -13.61
N ARG A 113 19.73 -3.23 -12.55
CA ARG A 113 21.19 -3.16 -12.70
C ARG A 113 21.69 -4.49 -13.24
#